data_AF-A0A7V8XEA2-F1
#
_entry.id   AF-A0A7V8XEA2-F1
#
_cell.length_a   1.000
_cell.length_b   1.000
_cell.length_c   1.000
_cell.angle_alpha   90.00
_cell.angle_beta   90.00
_cell.angle_gamma   90.00
#
_symmetry.space_group_name_H-M   'P 1'
#
loop_
_entity.id
_entity.type
_entity.pdbx_description
1 polymer ?
#
loop_
_entity_poly.entity_id
_entity_poly.type
_entity_poly.pdbx_seq_one_letter_code
_entity_poly.pdbx_strand_id
1 'polypeptide(L)'
;MSPLDEVVSGLWRFTVPRNGMPPTMSAYVLRDGEDTILVDPLVAGETEPLLAALDEIVRGLVRILVTTPFHVRGSELLWRHWRDRHEVTIFGHEHCATRLDDRSQRGRNRVAAIGSQRL
;
A
#
# COMPACT_ATOMS: atom_id res chain seq x y z
N MET A 1 6.16 -5.95 20.78
CA MET A 1 6.74 -4.87 19.95
C MET A 1 5.70 -4.49 18.91
N SER A 2 5.57 -3.20 18.59
CA SER A 2 4.69 -2.75 17.51
C SER A 2 5.10 -3.41 16.18
N PRO A 3 4.16 -3.85 15.33
CA PRO A 3 4.47 -4.33 13.98
C PRO A 3 4.92 -3.19 13.04
N LEU A 4 4.78 -1.93 13.47
CA LEU A 4 5.28 -0.72 12.83
C LEU A 4 6.48 -0.17 13.59
N ASP A 5 7.57 0.04 12.87
CA ASP A 5 8.83 0.65 13.32
C ASP A 5 8.89 2.09 12.79
N GLU A 6 8.78 3.09 13.66
CA GLU A 6 8.92 4.50 13.26
C GLU A 6 10.40 4.83 13.02
N VAL A 7 10.79 4.92 11.75
CA VAL A 7 12.18 5.11 11.34
C VAL A 7 12.60 6.58 11.50
N VAL A 8 11.67 7.48 11.23
CA VAL A 8 11.74 8.91 11.49
C VAL A 8 10.31 9.42 11.69
N SER A 9 10.14 10.56 12.37
CA SER A 9 8.82 11.12 12.66
C SER A 9 7.93 11.15 11.42
N GLY A 10 6.79 10.47 11.49
CA GLY A 10 5.84 10.42 10.38
C GLY A 10 6.17 9.41 9.28
N LEU A 11 7.19 8.56 9.43
CA LEU A 11 7.53 7.47 8.51
C LEU A 11 7.72 6.16 9.29
N TRP A 12 6.84 5.21 9.03
CA TRP A 12 6.90 3.88 9.62
C TRP A 12 7.25 2.84 8.57
N ARG A 13 8.07 1.88 8.98
CA ARG A 13 8.40 0.66 8.24
C ARG A 13 7.69 -0.52 8.89
N PHE A 14 7.19 -1.42 8.07
CA PHE A 14 6.78 -2.75 8.51
C PHE A 14 7.35 -3.80 7.57
N THR A 15 7.52 -5.02 8.07
CA THR A 15 8.04 -6.14 7.29
C THR A 15 7.04 -7.27 7.26
N VAL A 16 6.85 -7.84 6.08
CA VAL A 16 6.01 -9.02 5.90
C VAL A 16 6.88 -10.21 5.50
N PRO A 17 6.77 -11.35 6.22
CA PRO A 17 7.47 -12.56 5.85
C PRO A 17 6.90 -13.13 4.56
N ARG A 18 7.76 -13.73 3.74
CA ARG A 18 7.34 -14.46 2.55
C ARG A 18 8.21 -15.67 2.29
N ASN A 19 7.68 -16.60 1.53
CA ASN A 19 8.47 -17.69 0.96
C ASN A 19 9.36 -17.12 -0.17
N GLY A 20 10.63 -17.50 -0.18
CA GLY A 20 11.63 -17.10 -1.20
C GLY A 20 12.63 -16.05 -0.73
N MET A 21 13.46 -15.55 -1.66
CA MET A 21 14.54 -14.59 -1.39
C MET A 21 14.20 -13.18 -1.93
N PRO A 22 14.34 -12.09 -1.14
CA PRO A 22 14.55 -12.09 0.32
C PRO A 22 13.37 -12.69 1.12
N PRO A 23 13.63 -13.24 2.32
CA PRO A 23 12.62 -13.87 3.17
C PRO A 23 11.62 -12.88 3.78
N THR A 24 11.94 -11.59 3.75
CA THR A 24 11.07 -10.51 4.20
C THR A 24 10.99 -9.42 3.14
N MET A 25 9.81 -8.81 3.03
CA MET A 25 9.60 -7.60 2.24
C MET A 25 9.35 -6.45 3.19
N SER A 26 10.00 -5.31 2.96
CA SER A 26 9.70 -4.08 3.67
C SER A 26 8.64 -3.29 2.92
N ALA A 27 7.75 -2.67 3.67
CA ALA A 27 6.79 -1.70 3.19
C ALA A 27 6.81 -0.49 4.11
N TYR A 28 6.33 0.63 3.60
CA TYR A 28 6.35 1.89 4.32
C TYR A 28 4.98 2.54 4.33
N VAL A 29 4.75 3.31 5.38
CA VAL A 29 3.62 4.21 5.50
C VAL A 29 4.18 5.53 6.00
N LEU A 30 3.76 6.63 5.37
CA LEU A 30 4.19 7.96 5.75
C LEU A 30 3.02 8.93 5.84
N ARG A 31 3.22 9.94 6.68
CA ARG A 31 2.34 11.08 6.81
C ARG A 31 2.66 12.13 5.75
N ASP A 32 1.63 12.63 5.07
CA ASP A 32 1.72 13.75 4.14
C ASP A 32 0.68 14.82 4.56
N GLY A 33 1.05 15.66 5.52
CA GLY A 33 0.11 16.58 6.17
C GLY A 33 -1.01 15.84 6.90
N GLU A 34 -2.25 16.02 6.45
CA GLU A 34 -3.42 15.29 6.95
C GLU A 34 -3.67 13.97 6.21
N ASP A 35 -2.93 13.69 5.14
CA ASP A 35 -3.09 12.49 4.32
C ASP A 35 -2.11 11.38 4.72
N THR A 36 -2.35 10.20 4.15
CA THR A 36 -1.53 9.00 4.34
C THR A 36 -1.07 8.43 3.01
N ILE A 37 0.22 8.10 2.91
CA ILE A 37 0.79 7.40 1.75
C ILE A 37 1.34 6.05 2.21
N LEU A 38 0.99 4.98 1.51
CA LEU A 38 1.59 3.66 1.68
C LEU A 38 2.45 3.35 0.46
N VAL A 39 3.65 2.81 0.67
CA VAL A 39 4.57 2.39 -0.40
C VAL A 39 4.76 0.88 -0.33
N ASP A 40 4.42 0.23 -1.44
CA ASP A 40 4.46 -1.21 -1.63
C ASP A 40 3.89 -2.00 -0.42
N PRO A 41 2.70 -1.64 0.10
CA PRO A 41 2.17 -2.37 1.23
C PRO A 41 1.90 -3.81 0.82
N LEU A 42 2.27 -4.72 1.72
CA LEU A 42 1.95 -6.13 1.62
C LEU A 42 1.18 -6.50 2.88
N VAL A 43 0.05 -7.17 2.71
CA VAL A 43 -0.69 -7.80 3.81
C VAL A 43 -1.07 -9.21 3.36
N ALA A 44 -0.86 -10.19 4.23
CA ALA A 44 -1.19 -11.60 4.02
C ALA A 44 -2.01 -12.09 5.22
N GLY A 45 -2.84 -13.12 5.04
CA GLY A 45 -3.99 -13.48 5.90
C GLY A 45 -3.83 -13.66 7.43
N GLU A 46 -2.70 -13.38 8.05
CA GLU A 46 -2.54 -13.34 9.53
C GLU A 46 -1.99 -11.97 10.01
N THR A 47 -2.47 -10.88 9.40
CA THR A 47 -1.98 -9.52 9.67
C THR A 47 -2.85 -8.71 10.64
N GLU A 48 -3.73 -9.32 11.44
CA GLU A 48 -4.62 -8.58 12.36
C GLU A 48 -3.88 -7.54 13.23
N PRO A 49 -2.74 -7.85 13.88
CA PRO A 49 -2.00 -6.85 14.65
C PRO A 49 -1.42 -5.72 13.79
N LEU A 50 -0.98 -6.03 12.56
CA LEU A 50 -0.48 -5.04 11.61
C LEU A 50 -1.60 -4.14 11.09
N LEU A 51 -2.76 -4.72 10.75
CA LEU A 51 -3.93 -3.97 10.33
C LEU A 51 -4.42 -3.02 11.42
N ALA A 52 -4.52 -3.52 12.66
CA ALA A 52 -4.86 -2.68 13.80
C ALA A 52 -3.86 -1.54 14.00
N ALA A 53 -2.55 -1.82 13.92
CA ALA A 53 -1.52 -0.78 14.04
C ALA A 53 -1.58 0.24 12.88
N LEU A 54 -1.92 -0.21 11.67
CA LEU A 54 -2.13 0.68 10.52
C LEU A 54 -3.40 1.54 10.68
N ASP A 55 -4.48 0.98 11.23
CA ASP A 55 -5.73 1.71 11.49
C ASP A 55 -5.54 2.88 12.45
N GLU A 56 -4.60 2.78 13.41
CA GLU A 56 -4.27 3.89 14.33
C GLU A 56 -3.56 5.07 13.66
N ILE A 57 -2.87 4.84 12.55
CA ILE A 57 -2.08 5.88 11.88
C ILE A 57 -2.76 6.41 10.62
N VAL A 58 -3.60 5.62 9.94
CA VAL A 58 -4.24 5.99 8.69
C VAL A 58 -5.26 7.10 8.93
N ARG A 59 -5.13 8.19 8.16
CA ARG A 59 -6.06 9.32 8.20
C ARG A 59 -6.09 10.07 6.85
N GLY A 60 -7.11 10.91 6.68
CA GLY A 60 -7.28 11.76 5.50
C GLY A 60 -7.46 10.96 4.21
N LEU A 61 -6.94 11.50 3.10
CA LEU A 61 -6.86 10.78 1.83
C LEU A 61 -5.77 9.70 1.92
N VAL A 62 -6.03 8.53 1.35
CA VAL A 62 -5.08 7.41 1.37
C VAL A 62 -4.58 7.12 -0.05
N ARG A 63 -3.27 7.24 -0.25
CA ARG A 63 -2.59 6.94 -1.51
C ARG A 63 -1.74 5.69 -1.34
N ILE A 64 -2.00 4.65 -2.11
CA ILE A 64 -1.21 3.41 -2.09
C ILE A 64 -0.34 3.37 -3.34
N LEU A 65 0.96 3.60 -3.19
CA LEU A 65 1.94 3.53 -4.27
C LEU A 65 2.51 2.12 -4.41
N VAL A 66 2.23 1.48 -5.55
CA VAL A 66 2.76 0.18 -5.94
C VAL A 66 3.86 0.39 -6.98
N THR A 67 5.10 0.23 -6.56
CA THR A 67 6.29 0.29 -7.43
C THR A 67 6.62 -1.08 -8.00
N THR A 68 6.26 -2.16 -7.29
CA THR A 68 6.55 -3.54 -7.70
C THR A 68 5.25 -4.35 -7.85
N PRO A 69 4.97 -4.99 -9.01
CA PRO A 69 3.67 -5.64 -9.27
C PRO A 69 3.26 -6.76 -8.29
N PHE A 70 4.21 -7.27 -7.50
CA PHE A 70 3.96 -8.25 -6.44
C PHE A 70 3.05 -7.70 -5.32
N HIS A 71 3.06 -6.39 -5.08
CA HIS A 71 2.35 -5.76 -3.96
C HIS A 71 0.89 -5.42 -4.28
N VAL A 72 0.43 -5.68 -5.51
CA VAL A 72 -0.92 -5.30 -5.97
C VAL A 72 -2.01 -5.96 -5.11
N ARG A 73 -1.89 -7.26 -4.83
CA ARG A 73 -2.94 -7.98 -4.08
C ARG A 73 -3.06 -7.50 -2.63
N GLY A 74 -1.92 -7.25 -1.96
CA GLY A 74 -1.92 -6.67 -0.61
C GLY A 74 -2.50 -5.26 -0.60
N SER A 75 -2.16 -4.46 -1.62
CA SER A 75 -2.69 -3.11 -1.80
C SER A 75 -4.21 -3.11 -2.02
N GLU A 76 -4.74 -4.05 -2.80
CA GLU A 76 -6.19 -4.17 -3.00
C GLU A 76 -6.93 -4.55 -1.71
N LEU A 77 -6.35 -5.41 -0.87
CA LEU A 77 -6.95 -5.76 0.43
C LEU A 77 -7.06 -4.54 1.34
N LEU A 78 -6.00 -3.73 1.43
CA LEU A 78 -6.02 -2.48 2.20
C LEU A 78 -6.99 -1.45 1.61
N TRP A 79 -7.06 -1.34 0.28
CA TRP A 79 -8.05 -0.51 -0.37
C TRP A 79 -9.47 -0.92 0.03
N ARG A 80 -9.80 -2.22 -0.01
CA ARG A 80 -11.11 -2.73 0.44
C ARG A 80 -11.39 -2.44 1.91
N HIS A 81 -10.37 -2.54 2.76
CA HIS A 81 -10.48 -2.29 4.20
C HIS A 81 -10.81 -0.83 4.55
N TRP A 82 -10.25 0.13 3.80
CA TRP A 82 -10.39 1.57 4.11
C TRP A 82 -11.37 2.34 3.23
N ARG A 83 -11.76 1.84 2.05
CA ARG A 83 -12.55 2.60 1.05
C ARG A 83 -13.91 3.11 1.53
N ASP A 84 -14.49 2.50 2.57
CA ASP A 84 -15.78 2.93 3.12
C ASP A 84 -15.62 4.07 4.16
N ARG A 85 -14.38 4.33 4.60
CA ARG A 85 -14.02 5.36 5.60
C ARG A 85 -13.15 6.48 5.02
N HIS A 86 -12.40 6.19 3.96
CA HIS A 86 -11.44 7.10 3.33
C HIS A 86 -11.60 7.09 1.81
N GLU A 87 -11.23 8.19 1.17
CA GLU A 87 -10.93 8.15 -0.26
C GLU A 87 -9.56 7.47 -0.45
N VAL A 88 -9.57 6.25 -0.99
CA VAL A 88 -8.37 5.45 -1.21
C VAL A 88 -8.09 5.29 -2.69
N THR A 89 -6.89 5.68 -3.13
CA THR A 89 -6.43 5.55 -4.51
C THR A 89 -5.16 4.72 -4.59
N ILE A 90 -5.11 3.74 -5.49
CA ILE A 90 -3.91 2.96 -5.79
C ILE A 90 -3.17 3.62 -6.97
N PHE A 91 -1.86 3.80 -6.86
CA PHE A 91 -0.98 4.30 -7.90
C PHE A 91 0.01 3.21 -8.28
N GLY A 92 0.37 3.10 -9.56
CA GLY A 92 1.33 2.09 -9.98
C GLY A 92 1.46 1.97 -11.49
N HIS A 93 2.33 1.06 -11.92
CA HIS A 93 2.51 0.74 -13.34
C HIS A 93 1.22 0.17 -13.97
N GLU A 94 1.04 0.31 -15.29
CA GLU A 94 -0.13 -0.24 -16.01
C GLU A 94 -0.29 -1.78 -15.83
N HIS A 95 0.82 -2.50 -15.70
CA HIS A 95 0.85 -3.93 -15.40
C HIS A 95 0.36 -4.28 -13.98
N CYS A 96 0.19 -3.29 -13.10
CA CYS A 96 -0.46 -3.48 -11.81
C CYS A 96 -1.98 -3.54 -11.99
N ALA A 97 -2.55 -2.73 -12.89
CA ALA A 97 -3.99 -2.70 -13.15
C ALA A 97 -4.52 -4.05 -13.66
N THR A 98 -3.70 -4.84 -14.36
CA THR A 98 -4.11 -6.18 -14.83
C THR A 98 -4.30 -7.18 -13.69
N ARG A 99 -3.69 -6.93 -12.53
CA ARG A 99 -3.66 -7.81 -11.35
C ARG A 99 -4.68 -7.44 -10.26
N LEU A 100 -5.45 -6.37 -10.46
CA LEU A 100 -6.54 -5.98 -9.56
C LEU A 100 -7.80 -6.79 -9.88
N ASP A 101 -8.40 -7.41 -8.88
CA ASP A 101 -9.63 -8.20 -9.04
C ASP A 101 -10.83 -7.27 -9.33
N ASP A 102 -10.92 -6.12 -8.65
CA ASP A 102 -11.94 -5.12 -8.90
C ASP A 102 -11.61 -4.26 -10.14
N ARG A 103 -12.44 -4.41 -11.19
CA ARG A 103 -12.26 -3.71 -12.47
C ARG A 103 -12.54 -2.21 -12.40
N SER A 104 -13.24 -1.73 -11.38
CA SER A 104 -13.48 -0.28 -11.17
C SER A 104 -12.19 0.50 -10.91
N GLN A 105 -11.10 -0.20 -10.58
CA GLN A 105 -9.76 0.36 -10.38
C GLN A 105 -8.94 0.50 -11.68
N ARG A 106 -9.44 0.01 -12.82
CA ARG A 106 -8.67 -0.08 -14.09
C ARG A 106 -8.71 1.19 -14.95
N GLY A 107 -9.49 2.20 -14.58
CA GLY A 107 -9.64 3.45 -15.34
C GLY A 107 -8.43 4.39 -15.22
N ARG A 108 -8.21 5.22 -16.25
CA ARG A 108 -7.05 6.12 -16.48
C ARG A 108 -6.63 7.05 -15.31
N ASN A 109 -7.40 7.14 -14.24
CA ASN A 109 -7.13 8.00 -13.07
C ASN A 109 -7.06 7.25 -11.72
N ARG A 110 -7.09 5.90 -11.69
CA ARG A 110 -7.11 5.09 -10.44
C ARG A 110 -6.02 4.02 -10.33
N VAL A 111 -5.17 3.96 -11.36
CA VAL A 111 -3.77 3.51 -11.34
C VAL A 111 -3.11 4.56 -12.23
N ALA A 112 -2.75 5.73 -11.68
CA ALA A 112 -2.06 6.72 -12.50
C ALA A 112 -0.71 6.10 -12.87
N ALA A 113 -0.54 5.81 -14.15
CA ALA A 113 0.72 5.36 -14.69
C ALA A 113 1.74 6.45 -14.37
N ILE A 114 2.67 6.16 -13.46
CA ILE A 114 3.88 6.96 -13.33
C ILE A 114 4.60 6.72 -14.64
N GLY A 115 4.43 7.65 -15.58
CA GLY A 115 4.92 7.52 -16.94
C GLY A 115 6.39 7.15 -16.91
N SER A 116 6.74 6.07 -17.60
CA SER A 116 8.11 5.81 -18.02
C SER A 116 8.54 7.01 -18.86
N GLN A 117 9.19 8.00 -18.22
CA GLN A 117 10.05 8.90 -18.95
C GLN A 117 11.18 8.02 -19.46
N ARG A 118 11.14 7.74 -20.77
CA ARG A 118 12.28 7.21 -21.50
C ARG A 118 13.47 8.12 -21.18
N LEU A 119 14.50 7.52 -20.58
CA LEU A 119 15.87 8.03 -20.70
C LEU A 119 16.32 7.89 -22.15
#